data_AF-A0AAE7B0C4-F1
#
_entry.id   AF-A0AAE7B0C4-F1
#
_cell.length_a   1.000
_cell.length_b   1.000
_cell.length_c   1.000
_cell.angle_alpha   90.00
_cell.angle_beta   90.00
_cell.angle_gamma   90.00
#
_symmetry.space_group_name_H-M   'P 1'
#
loop_
_entity.id
_entity.type
_entity.pdbx_description
1 polymer ?
#
loop_
_entity_poly.entity_id
_entity_poly.type
_entity_poly.pdbx_seq_one_letter_code
_entity_poly.pdbx_strand_id
1 'polypeptide(L)'
;MERRNRSIKALSELIYIDSLESFNKADALVEWFKEYLEKDSIENFDLNLEELKSMEELFFKNINFLKKQQEITKEELLKTQKLKRFLKN
;
A
#
# COMPACT_ATOMS: atom_id res chain seq x y z
N MET A 1 -9.73 -20.40 -6.30
CA MET A 1 -10.72 -19.32 -6.06
C MET A 1 -11.18 -18.83 -7.42
N GLU A 2 -12.48 -18.58 -7.60
CA GLU A 2 -13.01 -17.99 -8.84
C GLU A 2 -12.45 -16.58 -9.07
N ARG A 3 -12.21 -16.18 -10.32
CA ARG A 3 -11.58 -14.89 -10.67
C ARG A 3 -12.31 -13.70 -10.04
N ARG A 4 -13.64 -13.64 -10.15
CA ARG A 4 -14.47 -12.59 -9.54
C ARG A 4 -14.37 -12.57 -8.01
N ASN A 5 -14.43 -13.72 -7.37
CA ASN A 5 -14.31 -13.81 -5.90
C ASN A 5 -12.94 -13.33 -5.42
N ARG A 6 -11.86 -13.61 -6.18
CA ARG A 6 -10.53 -13.06 -5.91
C ARG A 6 -10.52 -11.54 -6.02
N SER A 7 -11.15 -10.99 -7.05
CA SER A 7 -11.20 -9.54 -7.27
C SER A 7 -11.96 -8.80 -6.17
N ILE A 8 -13.14 -9.31 -5.78
CA ILE A 8 -13.93 -8.75 -4.67
C ILE A 8 -13.14 -8.83 -3.36
N LYS A 9 -12.46 -9.95 -3.12
CA LYS A 9 -11.61 -10.12 -1.94
C LYS A 9 -10.50 -9.06 -1.89
N ALA A 10 -9.77 -8.87 -2.99
CA ALA A 10 -8.68 -7.89 -3.01
C ALA A 10 -9.19 -6.45 -2.79
N LEU A 11 -10.35 -6.09 -3.36
CA LEU A 11 -10.97 -4.79 -3.13
C LEU A 11 -11.35 -4.61 -1.65
N SER A 12 -11.99 -5.61 -1.05
CA SER A 12 -12.35 -5.57 0.37
C SER A 12 -11.13 -5.44 1.27
N GLU A 13 -10.02 -6.10 0.92
CA GLU A 13 -8.76 -5.97 1.66
C GLU A 13 -8.14 -4.58 1.51
N LEU A 14 -8.19 -3.96 0.32
CA LEU A 14 -7.75 -2.57 0.15
C LEU A 14 -8.57 -1.59 0.98
N ILE A 15 -9.89 -1.78 1.06
CA ILE A 15 -10.77 -0.96 1.91
C ILE A 15 -10.36 -1.09 3.38
N TYR A 16 -10.10 -2.31 3.84
CA TYR A 16 -9.61 -2.55 5.19
C TYR A 16 -8.26 -1.87 5.43
N ILE A 17 -7.30 -2.04 4.51
CA ILE A 17 -5.98 -1.42 4.60
C ILE A 17 -6.07 0.10 4.64
N ASP A 18 -7.02 0.71 3.91
CA ASP A 18 -7.19 2.16 3.92
C ASP A 18 -7.55 2.70 5.31
N SER A 19 -8.24 1.91 6.13
CA SER A 19 -8.64 2.24 7.50
C SER A 19 -7.54 2.06 8.56
N LEU A 20 -6.39 1.47 8.20
CA LEU A 20 -5.29 1.21 9.14
C LEU A 20 -4.48 2.47 9.47
N GLU A 21 -3.85 2.47 10.65
CA GLU A 21 -2.83 3.45 11.03
C GLU A 21 -1.59 3.34 10.13
N SER A 22 -0.85 4.45 9.96
CA SER A 22 0.13 4.60 8.86
C SER A 22 1.20 3.51 8.80
N PHE A 23 1.82 3.14 9.93
CA PHE A 23 2.89 2.13 9.90
C PHE A 23 2.36 0.76 9.46
N ASN A 24 1.23 0.33 10.02
CA ASN A 24 0.59 -0.94 9.65
C ASN A 24 0.05 -0.91 8.20
N LYS A 25 -0.40 0.26 7.75
CA LYS A 25 -0.90 0.46 6.38
C LYS A 25 0.18 0.21 5.33
N ALA A 26 1.40 0.70 5.54
CA ALA A 26 2.49 0.53 4.58
C ALA A 26 2.85 -0.95 4.39
N ASP A 27 3.03 -1.69 5.49
CA ASP A 27 3.35 -3.12 5.45
C ASP A 27 2.21 -3.94 4.83
N ALA A 28 0.96 -3.63 5.20
CA ALA A 28 -0.21 -4.32 4.64
C ALA A 28 -0.38 -4.07 3.13
N LEU A 29 -0.04 -2.88 2.63
CA LEU A 29 -0.03 -2.60 1.18
C LEU A 29 1.01 -3.44 0.44
N VAL A 30 2.18 -3.69 1.05
CA VAL A 30 3.21 -4.54 0.46
C VAL A 30 2.73 -5.98 0.35
N GLU A 31 2.12 -6.52 1.41
CA GLU A 31 1.58 -7.89 1.39
C GLU A 31 0.41 -8.02 0.40
N TRP A 32 -0.45 -6.99 0.32
CA TRP A 32 -1.51 -6.94 -0.68
C TRP A 32 -0.94 -6.97 -2.11
N PHE A 33 0.11 -6.18 -2.39
CA PHE A 33 0.76 -6.19 -3.71
C PHE A 33 1.35 -7.58 -4.04
N LYS A 34 2.02 -8.23 -3.08
CA LYS A 34 2.58 -9.57 -3.27
C LYS A 34 1.50 -10.60 -3.59
N GLU A 35 0.38 -10.55 -2.88
CA GLU A 35 -0.71 -11.51 -3.08
C GLU A 35 -1.44 -11.31 -4.42
N TYR A 36 -1.66 -10.05 -4.83
CA TYR A 36 -2.56 -9.76 -5.95
C TYR A 36 -1.90 -9.31 -7.25
N LEU A 37 -0.68 -8.76 -7.21
CA LEU A 37 -0.05 -8.10 -8.37
C LEU A 37 1.41 -8.50 -8.63
N GLU A 38 2.12 -9.16 -7.70
CA GLU A 38 3.51 -9.56 -7.95
C GLU A 38 3.65 -10.57 -9.09
N LYS A 39 2.67 -11.48 -9.22
CA LYS A 39 2.65 -12.55 -10.24
C LYS A 39 1.46 -12.45 -11.18
N ASP A 40 0.71 -11.36 -11.14
CA ASP A 40 -0.53 -11.17 -11.87
C ASP A 40 -0.67 -9.69 -12.29
N SER A 41 -1.65 -9.37 -13.13
CA SER A 41 -1.88 -8.01 -13.63
C SER A 41 -3.16 -7.43 -13.05
N ILE A 42 -3.18 -6.10 -12.89
CA ILE A 42 -4.40 -5.36 -12.53
C ILE A 42 -5.51 -5.55 -13.56
N GLU A 43 -5.15 -5.80 -14.82
CA GLU A 43 -6.11 -6.04 -15.91
C GLU A 43 -6.91 -7.35 -15.74
N ASN A 44 -6.43 -8.27 -14.89
CA ASN A 44 -7.10 -9.54 -14.63
C ASN A 44 -8.17 -9.44 -13.55
N PHE A 45 -8.42 -8.25 -13.01
CA PHE A 45 -9.50 -8.00 -12.06
C PHE A 45 -10.88 -8.04 -12.74
N ASP A 46 -11.77 -8.84 -12.17
CA ASP A 46 -13.16 -8.99 -12.60
C ASP A 46 -14.07 -8.27 -11.60
N LEU A 47 -14.15 -6.95 -11.77
CA LEU A 47 -14.93 -6.03 -10.96
C LEU A 47 -15.95 -5.29 -11.85
N ASN A 48 -17.09 -4.93 -11.28
CA ASN A 48 -18.06 -4.07 -11.94
C ASN A 48 -17.57 -2.60 -11.95
N LEU A 49 -18.27 -1.73 -12.67
CA LEU A 49 -17.85 -0.33 -12.82
C LEU A 49 -17.74 0.43 -11.49
N GLU A 50 -18.63 0.18 -10.53
CA GLU A 50 -18.62 0.84 -9.23
C GLU A 50 -17.43 0.36 -8.38
N GLU A 51 -17.24 -0.96 -8.33
CA GLU A 51 -16.10 -1.62 -7.67
C GLU A 51 -14.76 -1.13 -8.24
N LEU A 52 -14.66 -0.98 -9.57
CA LEU A 52 -13.48 -0.45 -10.24
C LEU A 52 -13.18 1.01 -9.85
N LYS A 53 -14.21 1.86 -9.79
CA LYS A 53 -14.05 3.25 -9.35
C LYS A 53 -13.58 3.34 -7.90
N SER A 54 -14.12 2.49 -7.02
CA SER A 54 -13.63 2.41 -5.64
C SER A 54 -12.17 1.96 -5.58
N MET A 55 -11.79 0.96 -6.39
CA MET A 55 -10.42 0.48 -6.47
C MET A 55 -9.46 1.56 -6.98
N GLU A 56 -9.86 2.33 -8.01
CA GLU A 56 -9.11 3.46 -8.54
C GLU A 56 -8.84 4.53 -7.47
N GLU A 57 -9.88 4.94 -6.73
CA GLU A 57 -9.75 5.92 -5.66
C GLU A 57 -8.80 5.43 -4.55
N LEU A 58 -8.92 4.15 -4.18
CA LEU A 58 -8.04 3.52 -3.18
C LEU A 58 -6.59 3.48 -3.66
N PHE A 59 -6.32 3.15 -4.93
CA PHE A 59 -4.98 3.21 -5.49
C PHE A 59 -4.40 4.61 -5.41
N PHE A 60 -5.16 5.63 -5.81
CA PHE A 60 -4.71 7.01 -5.74
C PHE A 60 -4.33 7.41 -4.31
N LYS A 61 -5.21 7.12 -3.33
CA LYS A 61 -4.95 7.39 -1.91
C LYS A 61 -3.70 6.64 -1.41
N ASN A 62 -3.60 5.35 -1.70
CA ASN A 62 -2.51 4.49 -1.22
C ASN A 62 -1.17 4.86 -1.83
N ILE A 63 -1.11 5.22 -3.12
CA ILE A 63 0.12 5.68 -3.77
C ILE A 63 0.60 6.99 -3.14
N ASN A 64 -0.31 7.94 -2.91
CA ASN A 64 0.04 9.21 -2.27
C ASN A 64 0.50 9.00 -0.82
N PHE A 65 -0.15 8.10 -0.10
CA PHE A 65 0.26 7.67 1.23
C PHE A 65 1.70 7.10 1.22
N LEU A 66 2.01 6.16 0.33
CA LEU A 66 3.33 5.53 0.25
C LEU A 66 4.43 6.55 -0.12
N LYS A 67 4.16 7.51 -1.01
CA LYS A 67 5.09 8.60 -1.31
C LYS A 67 5.41 9.43 -0.08
N LYS A 68 4.39 9.81 0.70
CA LYS A 68 4.57 10.54 1.96
C LYS A 68 5.36 9.72 2.98
N GLN A 69 5.05 8.43 3.10
CA GLN A 69 5.77 7.55 4.02
C GLN A 69 7.25 7.42 3.65
N GLN A 70 7.58 7.34 2.37
CA GLN A 70 8.95 7.34 1.87
C GLN A 70 9.72 8.60 2.28
N GLU A 71 9.09 9.77 2.21
CA GLU A 71 9.69 11.04 2.65
C GLU A 71 9.97 11.04 4.15
N ILE A 72 9.00 10.61 4.97
CA ILE A 72 9.16 10.50 6.43
C ILE A 72 10.33 9.58 6.78
N THR A 73 10.38 8.38 6.19
CA THR A 73 11.45 7.41 6.44
C THR A 73 12.82 7.97 6.04
N LYS A 74 12.89 8.73 4.93
CA LYS A 74 14.13 9.39 4.51
C LYS A 74 14.60 10.43 5.53
N GLU A 75 13.70 11.26 6.06
CA GLU A 75 14.04 12.26 7.07
C GLU A 75 14.51 11.62 8.38
N GLU A 76 13.83 10.56 8.84
CA GLU A 76 14.21 9.81 10.03
C GLU A 76 15.61 9.21 9.88
N LEU A 77 15.90 8.58 8.74
CA LEU A 77 17.21 8.01 8.46
C LEU A 77 18.32 9.07 8.49
N LEU A 78 18.08 10.26 7.93
CA LEU A 78 19.02 11.38 8.00
C LEU A 78 19.25 11.85 9.44
N LYS A 79 18.19 11.94 10.26
CA LYS A 79 18.29 12.30 11.68
C LYS A 79 19.10 11.26 12.46
N THR A 80 18.82 9.97 12.27
CA THR A 80 19.57 8.87 12.92
C THR A 80 21.04 8.87 12.52
N GLN A 81 21.37 9.13 11.25
CA GLN A 81 22.75 9.24 10.79
C GLN A 81 23.49 10.42 11.47
N LYS A 82 22.83 11.58 11.60
CA LYS A 82 23.40 12.74 12.31
C LYS A 82 23.67 12.44 13.79
N LEU A 83 22.71 11.83 14.48
CA LEU A 83 22.87 11.41 15.89
C LEU A 83 24.02 10.41 16.06
N LYS A 84 24.13 9.40 15.17
CA LYS A 84 25.24 8.44 15.20
C LYS A 84 26.60 9.10 14.99
N ARG A 85 26.70 10.15 14.16
CA ARG A 85 27.94 10.92 13.98
C ARG A 85 28.28 11.73 15.24
N PHE A 86 27.28 12.34 15.86
CA PHE A 86 27.47 13.10 17.11
C PHE A 86 27.99 12.21 18.24
N LEU A 87 27.41 11.02 18.45
CA LEU A 87 27.81 10.08 19.51
C LEU A 87 29.17 9.40 19.29
N LYS A 88 29.76 9.49 18.10
CA LYS A 88 31.10 8.96 17.79
C LYS A 88 32.22 9.98 18.03
N ASN A 89 31.86 11.23 18.32
CA ASN A 89 32.76 12.28 18.79
C ASN A 89 32.65 12.42 20.31
#